data_AF-A0A941CB08-F1
#
_entry.id   AF-A0A941CB08-F1
#
_cell.length_a   1.000
_cell.length_b   1.000
_cell.length_c   1.000
_cell.angle_alpha   90.00
_cell.angle_beta   90.00
_cell.angle_gamma   90.00
#
_symmetry.space_group_name_H-M   'P 1'
#
loop_
_entity.id
_entity.type
_entity.pdbx_description
1 polymer ?
#
loop_
_entity_poly.entity_id
_entity_poly.type
_entity_poly.pdbx_seq_one_letter_code
_entity_poly.pdbx_strand_id
1 'polypeptide(L)'
;MEERYNDIEKLVKEAGLEHPSSDFLNNVMNQVETSTIEESIVYKPLISKKAWIVIASIVFSCLSLLLFMSGEGESMFDKINLTPIAFEGFKSPLSGLTLDKTTSYGIIFLILLFFVQVTMLKRRIDKTFSL
;
A
#
# COMPACT_ATOMS: atom_id res chain seq x y z
N MET A 1 -7.34 -66.21 26.94
CA MET A 1 -7.02 -64.98 26.17
C MET A 1 -8.06 -63.88 26.43
N GLU A 2 -9.29 -64.21 26.81
CA GLU A 2 -10.36 -63.24 27.16
C GLU A 2 -10.16 -62.48 28.49
N GLU A 3 -9.56 -63.09 29.52
CA GLU A 3 -9.41 -62.43 30.83
C GLU A 3 -8.60 -61.13 30.79
N ARG A 4 -7.62 -61.04 29.88
CA ARG A 4 -6.75 -59.86 29.71
C ARG A 4 -7.50 -58.61 29.25
N TYR A 5 -8.61 -58.75 28.54
CA TYR A 5 -9.40 -57.61 28.04
C TYR A 5 -10.35 -57.06 29.10
N ASN A 6 -10.80 -57.93 30.01
CA ASN A 6 -11.69 -57.55 31.10
C ASN A 6 -10.98 -56.63 32.10
N ASP A 7 -9.69 -56.87 32.35
CA ASP A 7 -8.85 -55.98 33.17
C ASP A 7 -8.70 -54.59 32.54
N ILE A 8 -8.52 -54.52 31.21
CA ILE A 8 -8.37 -53.24 30.49
C ILE A 8 -9.70 -52.47 30.50
N GLU A 9 -10.82 -53.14 30.28
CA GLU A 9 -12.15 -52.50 30.33
C GLU A 9 -12.43 -51.95 31.73
N LYS A 10 -12.06 -52.69 32.77
CA LYS A 10 -12.24 -52.27 34.17
C LYS A 10 -11.34 -51.08 34.52
N LEU A 11 -10.09 -51.08 34.07
CA LEU A 11 -9.15 -49.97 34.26
C LEU A 11 -9.62 -48.69 33.54
N VAL A 12 -10.17 -48.82 32.32
CA VAL A 12 -10.72 -47.67 31.57
C VAL A 12 -11.99 -47.13 32.22
N LYS A 13 -12.85 -48.00 32.77
CA LYS A 13 -14.04 -47.58 33.54
C LYS A 13 -13.68 -46.92 34.87
N GLU A 14 -12.65 -47.40 35.57
CA GLU A 14 -12.18 -46.81 36.84
C GLU A 14 -11.46 -45.47 36.63
N ALA A 15 -10.76 -45.28 35.51
CA ALA A 15 -10.10 -44.02 35.18
C ALA A 15 -11.10 -42.85 35.01
N GLY A 16 -12.35 -43.15 34.65
CA GLY A 16 -13.41 -42.15 34.47
C GLY A 16 -13.12 -41.18 33.32
N LEU A 17 -14.07 -40.27 33.06
CA LEU A 17 -13.79 -39.14 32.17
C LEU A 17 -12.99 -38.10 32.96
N GLU A 18 -11.75 -37.84 32.55
CA GLU A 18 -11.01 -36.68 33.05
C GLU A 18 -11.80 -35.42 32.68
N HIS A 19 -12.29 -34.74 33.71
CA HIS A 19 -12.97 -33.47 33.51
C HIS A 19 -11.88 -32.39 33.46
N PRO A 20 -11.87 -31.55 32.42
CA PRO A 20 -10.95 -30.42 32.38
C PRO A 20 -11.15 -29.54 33.62
N SER A 21 -10.10 -28.83 34.03
CA SER A 21 -10.23 -27.87 35.13
C SER A 21 -11.32 -26.85 34.81
N SER A 22 -11.95 -26.28 35.85
CA SER A 22 -12.96 -25.23 35.70
C SER A 22 -12.46 -24.04 34.86
N ASP A 23 -11.15 -23.81 34.88
CA ASP A 23 -10.49 -22.69 34.18
C ASP A 23 -9.93 -23.08 32.81
N PHE A 24 -10.09 -24.33 32.37
CA PHE A 24 -9.55 -24.81 31.09
C PHE A 24 -10.02 -23.94 29.92
N LEU A 25 -11.33 -23.67 29.86
CA LEU A 25 -11.92 -22.87 28.78
C LEU A 25 -11.37 -21.44 28.83
N ASN A 26 -11.29 -20.85 30.02
CA ASN A 26 -10.72 -19.51 30.20
C ASN A 26 -9.24 -19.45 29.78
N ASN A 27 -8.44 -20.45 30.13
CA ASN A 27 -7.02 -20.51 29.75
C ASN A 27 -6.84 -20.68 28.25
N VAL A 28 -7.64 -21.52 27.60
CA VAL A 28 -7.62 -21.72 26.15
C VAL A 28 -8.08 -20.45 25.44
N MET A 29 -9.20 -19.85 25.83
CA MET A 29 -9.69 -18.60 25.23
C MET A 29 -8.69 -17.45 25.42
N ASN A 30 -8.06 -17.33 26.58
CA ASN A 30 -7.06 -16.30 26.84
C ASN A 30 -5.78 -16.50 25.98
N GLN A 31 -5.38 -17.74 25.72
CA GLN A 31 -4.29 -18.04 24.77
C GLN A 31 -4.68 -17.80 23.31
N VAL A 32 -5.92 -18.10 22.93
CA VAL A 32 -6.43 -17.85 21.57
C VAL A 32 -6.57 -16.35 21.32
N GLU A 33 -7.09 -15.58 22.28
CA GLU A 33 -7.21 -14.13 22.17
C GLU A 33 -5.85 -13.44 22.05
N THR A 34 -4.88 -13.82 22.89
CA THR A 34 -3.52 -13.27 22.80
C THR A 34 -2.83 -13.60 21.47
N SER A 35 -3.00 -14.83 20.96
CA SER A 35 -2.47 -15.25 19.66
C SER A 35 -3.16 -14.55 18.48
N THR A 36 -4.47 -14.28 18.58
CA THR A 36 -5.25 -13.59 17.53
C THR A 36 -4.93 -12.09 17.47
N ILE A 37 -4.60 -11.47 18.61
CA ILE A 37 -4.20 -10.06 18.67
C ILE A 37 -2.84 -9.85 17.97
N GLU A 38 -1.91 -10.80 18.07
CA GLU A 38 -0.63 -10.73 17.36
C GLU A 38 -0.78 -10.90 15.84
N GLU A 39 -1.81 -11.62 15.38
CA GLU A 39 -2.20 -11.74 13.97
C GLU A 39 -3.21 -10.68 13.51
N SER A 40 -3.38 -9.58 14.25
CA SER A 40 -4.11 -8.44 13.70
C SER A 40 -3.43 -8.07 12.37
N ILE A 41 -4.18 -8.19 11.28
CA ILE A 41 -3.69 -7.95 9.92
C ILE A 41 -3.43 -6.45 9.83
N VAL A 42 -2.28 -6.00 10.34
CA VAL A 42 -1.92 -4.59 10.36
C VAL A 42 -1.75 -4.18 8.92
N TYR A 43 -2.77 -3.50 8.40
CA TYR A 43 -2.77 -3.02 7.02
C TYR A 43 -1.56 -2.12 6.81
N LYS A 44 -0.59 -2.66 6.08
CA LYS A 44 0.60 -1.93 5.66
C LYS A 44 0.23 -1.21 4.36
N PRO A 45 0.29 0.14 4.32
CA PRO A 45 -0.07 0.87 3.12
C PRO A 45 0.83 0.43 1.96
N LEU A 46 0.21 0.12 0.80
CA LEU A 46 0.92 -0.34 -0.40
C LEU A 46 2.05 0.62 -0.82
N ILE A 47 1.87 1.91 -0.55
CA ILE A 47 2.86 2.96 -0.81
C ILE A 47 3.12 3.70 0.51
N SER A 48 4.37 3.68 0.96
CA SER A 48 4.81 4.45 2.13
C SER A 48 4.57 5.95 1.95
N LYS A 49 4.32 6.69 3.04
CA LYS A 49 4.16 8.15 3.02
C LYS A 49 5.35 8.86 2.36
N LYS A 50 6.55 8.29 2.46
CA LYS A 50 7.77 8.83 1.82
C LYS A 50 7.77 8.65 0.32
N ALA A 51 7.30 7.50 -0.18
CA ALA A 51 7.19 7.24 -1.61
C ALA A 51 6.17 8.19 -2.29
N TRP A 52 5.10 8.58 -1.59
CA TRP A 52 4.18 9.61 -2.07
C TRP A 52 4.84 10.98 -2.30
N ILE A 53 5.78 11.37 -1.44
CA ILE A 53 6.53 12.64 -1.60
C ILE A 53 7.43 12.56 -2.84
N VAL A 54 8.08 11.42 -3.07
CA VAL A 54 8.93 11.20 -4.25
C VAL A 54 8.10 11.27 -5.54
N ILE A 55 6.94 10.60 -5.57
CA ILE A 55 6.04 10.63 -6.74
C ILE A 55 5.56 12.06 -7.03
N ALA A 56 5.17 12.81 -5.99
CA ALA A 56 4.76 14.20 -6.15
C ALA A 56 5.90 15.08 -6.69
N SER A 57 7.12 14.87 -6.21
CA SER A 57 8.31 15.60 -6.67
C SER A 57 8.62 15.33 -8.16
N ILE A 58 8.57 14.07 -8.59
CA ILE A 58 8.80 13.70 -9.99
C ILE A 58 7.78 14.36 -10.90
N VAL A 59 6.51 14.36 -10.50
CA VAL A 59 5.46 14.95 -11.32
C VAL A 59 5.52 16.46 -11.35
N PHE A 60 5.83 17.10 -10.23
CA PHE A 60 6.08 18.53 -10.20
C PHE A 60 7.24 18.93 -11.12
N SER A 61 8.33 18.14 -11.13
CA SER A 61 9.46 18.35 -12.03
C SER A 61 9.06 18.18 -13.51
N CYS A 62 8.27 17.16 -13.84
CA CYS A 62 7.78 16.93 -15.20
C CYS A 62 6.88 18.07 -15.69
N LEU A 63 5.93 18.51 -14.85
CA LEU A 63 5.05 19.64 -15.15
C LEU A 63 5.84 20.93 -15.36
N SER A 64 6.83 21.18 -14.51
CA SER A 64 7.73 22.34 -14.64
C SER A 64 8.47 22.32 -15.98
N LEU A 65 9.13 21.20 -16.32
CA LEU A 65 9.83 21.03 -17.60
C LEU A 65 8.92 21.30 -18.81
N LEU A 66 7.68 20.81 -18.75
CA LEU A 66 6.72 20.93 -19.85
C LEU A 66 6.25 22.39 -20.04
N LEU A 67 6.13 23.16 -18.94
CA LEU A 67 5.87 24.59 -18.97
C LEU A 67 7.07 25.39 -19.50
N PHE A 68 8.30 25.05 -19.09
CA PHE A 68 9.52 25.71 -19.57
C PHE A 68 9.80 25.47 -21.06
N MET A 69 9.46 24.29 -21.59
CA MET A 69 9.59 24.00 -23.03
C MET A 69 8.53 24.69 -23.91
N SER A 70 7.39 25.11 -23.36
CA SER A 70 6.26 25.64 -24.14
C SER A 70 6.30 27.18 -24.33
N GLY A 71 7.37 27.86 -23.88
CA GLY A 71 7.41 29.32 -23.75
C GLY A 71 8.30 30.05 -24.78
N GLU A 72 7.69 30.56 -25.85
CA GLU A 72 8.19 31.71 -26.64
C GLU A 72 7.35 32.99 -26.39
N GLY A 73 6.66 33.07 -25.25
CA GLY A 73 5.86 34.26 -24.90
C GLY A 73 5.85 34.46 -23.41
N GLU A 74 6.15 35.70 -23.00
CA GLU A 74 6.37 36.16 -21.62
C GLU A 74 5.52 35.39 -20.61
N SER A 75 6.20 34.52 -19.87
CA SER A 75 5.62 33.68 -18.83
C SER A 75 5.84 34.35 -17.48
N MET A 76 4.82 34.37 -16.63
CA MET A 76 4.86 34.86 -15.24
C MET A 76 5.95 34.18 -14.35
N PHE A 77 6.69 33.21 -14.90
CA PHE A 77 7.79 32.48 -14.29
C PHE A 77 9.19 33.02 -14.61
N ASP A 78 9.32 34.15 -15.33
CA ASP A 78 10.61 34.74 -15.72
C ASP A 78 11.55 35.10 -14.54
N LYS A 79 11.05 35.03 -13.30
CA LYS A 79 11.83 35.26 -12.08
C LYS A 79 12.37 34.00 -11.40
N ILE A 80 11.99 32.80 -11.87
CA ILE A 80 12.43 31.55 -11.26
C ILE A 80 13.59 30.97 -12.08
N ASN A 81 14.81 31.33 -11.71
CA ASN A 81 16.03 30.72 -12.24
C ASN A 81 16.14 29.28 -11.75
N LEU A 82 15.45 28.37 -12.44
CA LEU A 82 15.58 26.93 -12.24
C LEU A 82 16.73 26.43 -13.13
N THR A 83 17.91 26.28 -12.55
CA THR A 83 19.07 25.68 -13.21
C THR A 83 18.69 24.28 -13.71
N PRO A 84 18.76 24.00 -15.02
CA PRO A 84 18.40 22.68 -15.54
C PRO A 84 19.46 21.67 -15.11
N ILE A 85 19.04 20.70 -14.31
CA ILE A 85 19.87 19.55 -13.92
C ILE A 85 19.95 18.64 -15.15
N ALA A 86 21.03 18.78 -15.93
CA ALA A 86 21.28 17.96 -17.10
C ALA A 86 21.70 16.54 -16.67
N PHE A 87 20.83 15.56 -16.90
CA PHE A 87 21.18 14.13 -16.83
C PHE A 87 21.78 13.71 -18.18
N GLU A 88 23.11 13.60 -18.26
CA GLU A 88 23.90 13.36 -19.49
C GLU A 88 23.65 12.01 -20.19
N GLY A 89 22.81 11.13 -19.64
CA GLY A 89 22.56 9.77 -20.18
C GLY A 89 21.21 9.56 -20.86
N PHE A 90 20.28 10.53 -20.78
CA PHE A 90 18.93 10.32 -21.33
C PHE A 90 18.86 10.79 -22.78
N LYS A 91 19.14 9.88 -23.71
CA LYS A 91 18.90 10.11 -25.14
C LYS A 91 17.38 10.15 -25.36
N SER A 92 16.81 11.35 -25.26
CA SER A 92 15.36 11.58 -25.30
C SER A 92 14.71 10.85 -26.49
N PRO A 93 13.83 9.85 -26.26
CA PRO A 93 13.08 9.22 -27.34
C PRO A 93 12.02 10.16 -27.95
N LEU A 94 11.90 11.37 -27.41
CA LEU A 94 10.88 12.37 -27.72
C LEU A 94 11.42 13.59 -28.49
N SER A 95 12.67 13.56 -28.94
CA SER A 95 13.37 14.71 -29.58
C SER A 95 12.71 15.23 -30.87
N GLY A 96 11.72 14.53 -31.43
CA GLY A 96 10.95 14.96 -32.61
C GLY A 96 9.53 15.43 -32.29
N LEU A 97 9.12 15.49 -31.02
CA LEU A 97 7.75 15.81 -30.63
C LEU A 97 7.57 17.33 -30.45
N THR A 98 7.13 18.02 -31.50
CA THR A 98 6.69 19.42 -31.41
C THR A 98 5.28 19.47 -30.83
N LEU A 99 5.18 19.64 -29.51
CA LEU A 99 3.90 19.79 -28.83
C LEU A 99 3.37 21.21 -29.00
N ASP A 100 2.20 21.34 -29.63
CA ASP A 100 1.46 22.61 -29.59
C ASP A 100 0.94 22.91 -28.17
N LYS A 101 0.76 24.19 -27.86
CA LYS A 101 0.33 24.69 -26.54
C LYS A 101 -0.93 23.99 -26.06
N THR A 102 -1.89 23.75 -26.95
CA THR A 102 -3.15 23.06 -26.64
C THR A 102 -2.92 21.62 -26.15
N THR A 103 -2.00 20.91 -26.79
CA THR A 103 -1.65 19.52 -26.45
C THR A 103 -0.89 19.46 -25.12
N SER A 104 0.00 20.42 -24.89
CA SER A 104 0.73 20.61 -23.63
C SER A 104 -0.24 20.77 -22.44
N TYR A 105 -1.24 21.66 -22.53
CA TYR A 105 -2.26 21.80 -21.49
C TYR A 105 -3.09 20.53 -21.29
N GLY A 106 -3.41 19.82 -22.38
CA GLY A 106 -4.12 18.53 -22.31
C GLY A 106 -3.34 17.46 -21.54
N ILE A 107 -2.03 17.38 -21.75
CA ILE A 107 -1.15 16.44 -21.04
C ILE A 107 -1.10 16.78 -19.54
N ILE A 108 -0.95 18.06 -19.20
CA ILE A 108 -0.97 18.53 -17.79
C ILE A 108 -2.29 18.15 -17.11
N PHE A 109 -3.42 18.39 -17.79
CA PHE A 109 -4.74 18.03 -17.28
C PHE A 109 -4.90 16.52 -17.08
N LEU A 110 -4.40 15.71 -18.01
CA LEU A 110 -4.45 14.25 -17.92
C LEU A 110 -3.61 13.72 -16.75
N ILE A 111 -2.40 14.27 -16.56
CA ILE A 111 -1.57 13.96 -15.39
C ILE A 111 -2.34 14.29 -14.11
N LEU A 112 -2.94 15.49 -14.01
CA LEU A 112 -3.72 15.89 -12.84
C LEU A 112 -4.87 14.93 -12.56
N LEU A 113 -5.64 14.54 -13.59
CA LEU A 113 -6.72 13.56 -13.44
C LEU A 113 -6.22 12.21 -12.96
N PHE A 114 -5.07 11.74 -13.45
CA PHE A 114 -4.48 10.49 -13.01
C PHE A 114 -4.17 10.51 -11.50
N PHE A 115 -3.67 11.63 -10.96
CA PHE A 115 -3.47 11.77 -9.51
C PHE A 115 -4.76 11.72 -8.72
N VAL A 116 -5.81 12.37 -9.21
CA VAL A 116 -7.15 12.32 -8.60
C VAL A 116 -7.64 10.87 -8.57
N GLN A 117 -7.50 10.13 -9.67
CA GLN A 117 -7.89 8.73 -9.74
C GLN A 117 -7.13 7.85 -8.74
N VAL A 118 -5.81 8.00 -8.64
CA VAL A 118 -4.97 7.23 -7.69
C VAL A 118 -5.35 7.54 -6.25
N THR A 119 -5.58 8.81 -5.90
CA THR A 119 -5.98 9.21 -4.54
C THR A 119 -7.38 8.70 -4.18
N MET A 120 -8.33 8.74 -5.13
CA MET A 120 -9.66 8.16 -4.94
C MET A 120 -9.61 6.64 -4.74
N LEU A 121 -8.81 5.94 -5.55
CA LEU A 121 -8.65 4.48 -5.45
C LEU A 121 -8.02 4.09 -4.12
N LYS A 122 -6.96 4.80 -3.70
CA LYS A 122 -6.34 4.62 -2.39
C LYS A 122 -7.37 4.81 -1.27
N ARG A 123 -8.16 5.88 -1.32
CA ARG A 123 -9.20 6.15 -0.30
C ARG A 123 -10.25 5.04 -0.23
N ARG A 124 -10.57 4.40 -1.35
CA ARG A 124 -11.54 3.28 -1.39
C ARG A 124 -10.95 2.01 -0.77
N ILE A 125 -9.71 1.67 -1.14
CA ILE A 125 -9.00 0.50 -0.61
C ILE A 125 -8.81 0.65 0.91
N ASP A 126 -8.32 1.79 1.38
CA ASP A 126 -8.08 2.04 2.81
C ASP A 126 -9.37 1.87 3.64
N LYS A 127 -10.56 2.17 3.09
CA LYS A 127 -11.85 1.96 3.78
C LYS A 127 -12.30 0.51 3.84
N THR A 128 -11.91 -0.32 2.87
CA THR A 128 -12.32 -1.73 2.78
C THR A 128 -11.44 -2.63 3.64
N PHE A 129 -10.16 -2.29 3.81
CA PHE A 129 -9.18 -3.10 4.54
C PHE A 129 -8.85 -2.57 5.95
N SER A 130 -9.62 -1.61 6.48
CA SER A 130 -9.51 -1.13 7.87
C SER A 130 -10.58 -1.70 8.81
N LEU A 131 -11.21 -2.82 8.43
CA LEU A 131 -12.05 -3.66 9.29
C LEU A 131 -11.26 -4.90 9.66
#